data_AF-S4PYR3-F1
#
_entry.id   AF-S4PYR3-F1
#
_cell.length_a   1.000
_cell.length_b   1.000
_cell.length_c   1.000
_cell.angle_alpha   90.00
_cell.angle_beta   90.00
_cell.angle_gamma   90.00
#
_symmetry.space_group_name_H-M   'P 1'
#
loop_
_entity.id
_entity.type
_entity.pdbx_description
1 polymer ?
#
loop_
_entity_poly.entity_id
_entity_poly.type
_entity_poly.pdbx_seq_one_letter_code
_entity_poly.pdbx_strand_id
1 'polypeptide(L)' 'MGGREGLIDTAVKTAETGYIQRRLIKAMESVMVHYDGTVRNSVGQLIQLRYGEDGLAGETVEFQSLPTIKLSNKAF' A
#
# COMPACT_ATOMS: atom_id res chain seq x y z
N MET A 1 -0.33 -21.93 -31.67
CA MET A 1 0.94 -21.29 -31.25
C MET A 1 0.91 -20.65 -29.84
N GLY A 2 -0.13 -20.83 -28.99
CA GLY A 2 -0.24 -20.09 -27.71
C GLY A 2 0.28 -20.78 -26.43
N GLY A 3 0.37 -22.11 -26.38
CA GLY A 3 0.70 -22.82 -25.13
C GLY A 3 2.16 -22.66 -24.66
N ARG A 4 3.12 -22.56 -25.59
CA ARG A 4 4.54 -22.37 -25.27
C ARG A 4 4.83 -20.95 -24.78
N GLU A 5 4.18 -19.96 -25.38
CA GLU A 5 4.31 -18.55 -24.98
C GLU A 5 3.79 -18.34 -23.56
N GLY A 6 2.63 -18.92 -23.22
CA GLY A 6 2.08 -18.84 -21.86
C GLY A 6 2.97 -19.49 -20.79
N LEU A 7 3.60 -20.64 -21.10
CA LEU A 7 4.54 -21.28 -20.18
C LEU A 7 5.83 -20.46 -19.99
N ILE A 8 6.34 -19.86 -21.06
CA ILE A 8 7.52 -18.99 -21.01
C ILE A 8 7.19 -17.72 -20.21
N ASP A 9 6.09 -17.06 -20.51
CA ASP A 9 5.65 -15.84 -19.82
C ASP A 9 5.42 -16.07 -18.33
N THR A 10 4.79 -17.18 -17.96
CA THR A 10 4.60 -17.56 -16.55
C THR A 10 5.94 -17.75 -15.84
N ALA A 11 6.90 -18.46 -16.45
CA ALA A 11 8.21 -18.68 -15.85
C ALA A 11 9.00 -17.37 -15.67
N VAL A 12 8.95 -16.48 -16.67
CA VAL A 12 9.63 -15.17 -16.62
C VAL A 12 9.01 -14.28 -15.55
N LYS A 13 7.68 -14.09 -15.56
CA LYS A 13 6.98 -13.24 -14.59
C LYS A 13 7.15 -13.73 -13.16
N THR A 14 7.23 -15.04 -12.94
CA THR A 14 7.48 -15.61 -11.60
C THR A 14 8.85 -15.19 -11.07
N ALA A 15 9.89 -15.27 -11.90
CA ALA A 15 11.23 -14.84 -11.51
C ALA A 15 11.30 -13.33 -11.25
N GLU A 16 10.68 -12.53 -12.11
CA GLU A 16 10.67 -11.06 -12.00
C GLU A 16 9.93 -10.58 -10.76
N THR A 17 8.71 -11.09 -10.53
CA THR A 17 7.88 -10.69 -9.38
C THR A 17 8.55 -11.04 -8.05
N GLY A 18 9.18 -12.21 -7.95
CA GLY A 18 9.93 -12.60 -6.74
C GLY A 18 11.14 -11.70 -6.47
N TYR A 19 11.89 -11.32 -7.52
CA TYR A 19 13.02 -10.41 -7.38
C TYR A 19 12.57 -9.00 -6.96
N ILE A 20 11.51 -8.48 -7.58
CA ILE A 20 10.92 -7.17 -7.24
C ILE A 20 10.45 -7.19 -5.78
N GLN A 21 9.71 -8.22 -5.36
CA GLN A 21 9.23 -8.36 -3.99
C GLN A 21 10.38 -8.33 -2.99
N ARG A 22 11.46 -9.09 -3.22
CA ARG A 22 12.63 -9.10 -2.33
C ARG A 22 13.27 -7.72 -2.22
N ARG A 23 13.42 -7.00 -3.34
CA ARG A 23 13.98 -5.64 -3.34
C ARG A 23 13.11 -4.67 -2.56
N LEU A 24 11.78 -4.74 -2.72
CA LEU A 24 10.84 -3.89 -1.99
C LEU A 24 10.87 -4.17 -0.49
N ILE A 25 10.90 -5.44 -0.08
CA ILE A 25 11.02 -5.81 1.34
C ILE A 25 12.30 -5.25 1.94
N LYS A 26 13.45 -5.46 1.27
CA LYS A 26 14.74 -4.96 1.78
C LYS A 26 14.85 -3.44 1.81
N ALA A 27 14.15 -2.73 0.93
CA ALA A 27 14.09 -1.27 0.99
C ALA A 27 13.25 -0.75 2.18
N MET A 28 12.20 -1.48 2.56
CA MET A 28 11.21 -1.02 3.55
C MET A 28 11.30 -1.69 4.92
N GLU A 29 12.16 -2.71 5.12
CA GLU A 29 12.20 -3.51 6.35
C GLU A 29 12.53 -2.73 7.63
N SER A 30 13.11 -1.52 7.50
CA SER A 30 13.46 -0.68 8.65
C SER A 30 12.35 0.27 9.08
N VAL A 31 11.25 0.36 8.33
CA VAL A 31 10.18 1.33 8.56
C VAL A 31 9.16 0.78 9.56
N MET A 32 8.88 1.52 10.63
CA MET A 32 7.90 1.13 11.64
C MET A 32 7.11 2.31 12.22
N VAL A 33 5.94 2.00 12.79
CA VAL A 33 5.11 2.95 13.54
C VAL A 33 5.60 3.02 14.99
N HIS A 34 5.90 4.22 15.47
CA HIS A 34 6.29 4.47 16.85
C HIS A 34 5.09 4.77 17.75
N TYR A 35 5.28 4.73 19.07
CA TYR A 35 4.24 4.98 20.07
C TYR A 35 3.59 6.38 19.97
N ASP A 36 4.27 7.35 19.36
CA ASP A 36 3.75 8.69 19.10
C ASP A 36 2.88 8.77 17.82
N GLY A 37 2.65 7.65 17.15
CA GLY A 37 1.88 7.55 15.90
C GLY A 37 2.66 7.95 14.64
N THR A 38 3.93 8.36 14.77
CA THR A 38 4.77 8.72 13.63
C THR A 38 5.41 7.49 12.99
N VAL A 39 5.66 7.54 11.68
CA VAL A 39 6.35 6.49 10.94
C VAL A 39 7.80 6.91 10.72
N ARG A 40 8.76 6.10 11.19
CA ARG A 40 10.20 6.40 11.07
C ARG A 40 10.99 5.17 10.63
N ASN A 41 12.18 5.41 10.11
CA ASN A 41 13.15 4.35 9.81
C ASN A 41 14.08 4.05 11.01
N SER A 42 14.98 3.08 10.84
CA SER A 42 15.95 2.67 11.87
C SER A 42 16.93 3.76 12.31
N VAL A 43 17.16 4.79 11.49
CA VAL A 43 18.02 5.95 11.82
C VAL A 43 17.21 7.07 12.52
N GLY A 44 15.90 6.87 12.71
CA GLY A 44 15.01 7.83 13.34
C GLY A 44 14.55 8.96 12.41
N GLN A 45 14.80 8.85 11.09
CA GLN A 45 14.27 9.81 10.12
C GLN A 45 12.76 9.65 10.00
N LEU A 46 12.05 10.78 10.09
CA LEU A 46 10.60 10.85 9.96
C LEU A 46 10.21 10.65 8.49
N ILE A 47 9.37 9.65 8.23
CA ILE A 47 8.82 9.34 6.89
C ILE A 47 7.41 9.90 6.76
N GLN A 48 6.55 9.66 7.76
CA GLN A 48 5.19 10.19 7.81
C GLN A 48 4.87 10.70 9.22
N LEU A 49 4.12 11.81 9.29
CA LEU A 49 3.63 12.37 10.55
C LEU A 49 2.61 11.46 11.23
N ARG A 50 1.82 10.73 10.44
CA ARG A 50 0.83 9.77 10.93
C ARG A 50 0.71 8.62 9.94
N TYR A 51 0.63 7.39 10.44
CA TYR A 51 0.46 6.19 9.60
C TYR A 51 -0.75 6.34 8.68
N GLY A 52 -0.59 6.19 7.36
CA GLY A 52 -1.71 6.28 6.41
C GLY A 52 -2.35 7.67 6.30
N GLU A 53 -1.69 8.73 6.81
CA GLU A 53 -2.19 10.11 6.91
C GLU A 53 -3.42 10.32 7.81
N ASP A 54 -4.05 9.24 8.30
CA ASP A 54 -5.22 9.26 9.21
C ASP A 54 -4.94 8.58 10.57
N GLY A 55 -3.90 7.74 10.64
CA GLY A 55 -3.53 6.94 11.80
C GLY A 55 -4.44 5.75 12.07
N LEU A 56 -5.18 5.29 11.07
CA LEU A 56 -6.08 4.16 11.18
C LEU A 56 -5.43 2.90 10.63
N ALA A 57 -5.78 1.76 11.22
CA ALA A 57 -5.33 0.45 10.76
C ALA A 57 -6.20 0.01 9.58
N GLY A 58 -5.58 -0.37 8.47
CA GLY A 58 -6.30 -0.72 7.24
C GLY A 58 -7.27 -1.90 7.39
N GLU A 59 -7.04 -2.78 8.37
CA GLU A 59 -7.93 -3.90 8.69
C GLU A 59 -9.30 -3.47 9.25
N THR A 60 -9.41 -2.21 9.70
CA THR A 60 -10.64 -1.66 10.31
C THR A 60 -11.41 -0.72 9.38
N VAL A 61 -10.87 -0.43 8.18
CA VAL A 61 -11.45 0.53 7.24
C VAL A 61 -12.43 -0.17 6.31
N GLU A 62 -13.61 0.44 6.12
CA GLU A 62 -14.67 -0.04 5.23
C GLU A 62 -15.04 0.99 4.17
N PHE A 63 -15.56 0.51 3.03
CA PHE A 63 -16.08 1.39 2.00
C PHE A 63 -17.37 2.06 2.45
N GLN A 64 -17.34 3.39 2.60
CA GLN A 64 -18.49 4.19 2.97
C GLN A 64 -18.91 5.13 1.83
N SER A 65 -20.22 5.29 1.64
CA SER A 65 -20.77 6.28 0.72
C SER A 65 -21.18 7.51 1.52
N LEU A 66 -20.69 8.68 1.12
CA LEU A 66 -21.08 9.96 1.71
C LEU A 66 -22.22 10.58 0.88
N PRO A 67 -23.49 10.47 1.32
CA PRO A 67 -24.63 10.95 0.54
C PRO A 67 -24.61 12.48 0.34
N THR A 68 -23.90 13.20 1.20
CA THR A 68 -23.74 14.66 1.17
C THR A 68 -22.93 15.18 -0.02
N ILE A 69 -22.08 14.34 -0.65
CA ILE A 69 -21.19 14.78 -1.75
C ILE A 69 -21.95 15.00 -3.08
N LYS A 70 -23.15 14.42 -3.25
CA LYS A 70 -23.93 14.49 -4.50
C LYS A 70 -25.16 15.39 -4.44
N LEU A 71 -25.43 16.03 -3.30
CA LEU A 71 -26.63 16.85 -3.15
C LEU A 71 -26.49 18.16 -3.94
N SER A 72 -27.53 18.52 -4.68
CA SER A 72 -27.66 19.88 -5.20
C SER A 72 -28.10 20.82 -4.07
N ASN A 73 -27.78 22.11 -4.14
CA ASN A 73 -28.20 23.11 -3.13
C ASN A 73 -29.71 23.20 -2.87
N LYS A 74 -30.57 22.63 -3.74
CA LYS A 74 -32.02 22.53 -3.51
C LYS A 74 -32.44 21.30 -2.70
N ALA A 75 -31.59 20.29 -2.63
CA ALA A 75 -31.84 19.00 -1.98
C ALA A 75 -30.99 18.79 -0.72
N PHE A 76 -29.98 19.64 -0.50
CA PHE A 76 -29.31 19.81 0.79
C PHE A 76 -30.23 20.56 1.76
#